data_AF-A0AAU3IG48-F1
#
_entry.id   AF-A0AAU3IG48-F1
#
_cell.length_a   1.000
_cell.length_b   1.000
_cell.length_c   1.000
_cell.angle_alpha   90.00
_cell.angle_beta   90.00
_cell.angle_gamma   90.00
#
_symmetry.space_group_name_H-M   'P 1'
#
loop_
_entity.id
_entity.type
_entity.pdbx_description
1 polymer ?
#
loop_
_entity_poly.entity_id
_entity_poly.type
_entity_poly.pdbx_seq_one_letter_code
_entity_poly.pdbx_strand_id
1 'polypeptide(L)'
;MSREELIALARALAERTVILEKENAELREHVAVLEQENAALRERVARLERLISRNSGNSGMPPSADDLPGKKQPKASSAARGAGKRRPGKQPGAAGVSLAWSDEVAERDMVEHFPEGACGCGADLAGAADLGVTGRHQQIEIPLVTARRLQHNLHTVACRCGAVHTAARPDGVSSAPVSLGVNLQAWCVYLLVVHAIPVHRCVELVASLTGAQPSVGFVHGLIARAAGLVASANARIRALLTLAYMVCCDETPIRVGPKKAKKYLLVACTKVFTSYMLGDRDMATFKKFVVAELTGVVVHDRYQNYDSAELGEHDHQLCVAHLLRDLQDCAETYPGAAWPAQIQTALRGLIHAANLAREQGRDAIAEGTRRMWISSFRHGVRVGLSEVRRLPGPAKTVTQPVGRVLLEVLRDREDDVLRFARDLRIPPTNNQAERDVRPAKTQQKISGRLRSERTTAHRYAIRGYLSTAAKHGADVMTAIRDALVGRAWMPPDPTPA
;
A
#
# COMPACT_ATOMS: atom_id res chain seq x y z
N MET A 1 54.85 70.73 -16.62
CA MET A 1 55.61 69.47 -16.57
C MET A 1 56.87 69.64 -17.38
N SER A 2 58.01 69.24 -16.82
CA SER A 2 59.26 69.16 -17.58
C SER A 2 59.14 68.09 -18.67
N ARG A 3 60.00 68.15 -19.68
CA ARG A 3 60.10 67.13 -20.73
C ARG A 3 60.31 65.74 -20.14
N GLU A 4 61.09 65.64 -19.07
CA GLU A 4 61.37 64.38 -18.36
C GLU A 4 60.15 63.85 -17.62
N GLU A 5 59.38 64.72 -16.95
CA GLU A 5 58.11 64.36 -16.29
C GLU A 5 57.07 63.86 -17.30
N LEU A 6 57.00 64.48 -18.49
CA LEU A 6 56.11 64.03 -19.57
C LEU A 6 56.50 62.66 -20.12
N ILE A 7 57.80 62.39 -20.27
CA ILE A 7 58.31 61.08 -20.70
C ILE A 7 58.02 60.01 -19.64
N ALA A 8 58.20 60.32 -18.35
CA ALA A 8 57.91 59.40 -17.25
C ALA A 8 56.39 59.08 -17.16
N LEU A 9 55.53 60.10 -17.27
CA LEU A 9 54.07 59.91 -17.28
C LEU A 9 53.62 59.09 -18.49
N ALA A 10 54.17 59.36 -19.68
CA ALA A 10 53.86 58.61 -20.89
C ALA A 10 54.25 57.12 -20.76
N ARG A 11 55.38 56.82 -20.12
CA ARG A 11 55.80 55.44 -19.82
C ARG A 11 54.86 54.75 -18.82
N ALA A 12 54.53 55.42 -17.71
CA ALA A 12 53.62 54.87 -16.70
C ALA A 12 52.20 54.64 -17.25
N LEU A 13 51.72 55.54 -18.11
CA LEU A 13 50.45 55.36 -18.83
C LEU A 13 50.52 54.21 -19.84
N ALA A 14 51.63 54.06 -20.57
CA ALA A 14 51.81 52.94 -21.49
C ALA A 14 51.81 51.59 -20.74
N GLU A 15 52.53 51.50 -19.61
CA GLU A 15 52.53 50.30 -18.76
C GLU A 15 51.14 49.97 -18.21
N ARG A 16 50.40 50.98 -17.73
CA ARG A 16 49.03 50.80 -17.25
C ARG A 16 48.07 50.36 -18.36
N THR A 17 48.22 50.88 -19.58
CA THR A 17 47.43 50.46 -20.74
C THR A 17 47.69 48.99 -21.07
N VAL A 18 48.95 48.55 -21.06
CA VAL A 18 49.31 47.14 -21.28
C VAL A 18 48.70 46.22 -20.22
N ILE A 19 48.72 46.62 -18.94
CA ILE A 19 48.08 45.85 -17.85
C ILE A 19 46.57 45.75 -18.05
N LEU A 20 45.90 46.88 -18.34
CA LEU A 20 44.46 46.92 -18.57
C LEU A 20 44.04 46.15 -19.82
N GLU A 21 44.86 46.14 -20.87
CA GLU A 21 44.63 45.33 -22.07
C GLU A 21 44.72 43.84 -21.76
N LYS A 22 45.69 43.43 -20.92
CA LYS A 22 45.81 42.05 -20.44
C LYS A 22 44.63 41.62 -19.59
N GLU A 23 44.23 42.43 -18.60
CA GLU A 23 43.05 42.15 -17.76
C GLU A 23 41.75 42.10 -18.59
N ASN A 24 41.60 42.99 -19.59
CA ASN A 24 40.46 42.93 -20.51
C ASN A 24 40.46 41.66 -21.37
N ALA A 25 41.63 41.18 -21.78
CA ALA A 25 41.74 39.93 -22.52
C ALA A 25 41.31 38.73 -21.65
N GLU A 26 41.80 38.66 -20.41
CA GLU A 26 41.45 37.60 -19.44
C GLU A 26 39.96 37.62 -19.06
N LEU A 27 39.38 38.81 -18.88
CA LEU A 27 37.95 38.98 -18.62
C LEU A 27 37.09 38.58 -19.82
N ARG A 28 37.50 38.94 -21.04
CA ARG A 28 36.79 38.52 -22.27
C ARG A 28 36.82 37.01 -22.45
N GLU A 29 37.93 36.36 -22.13
CA GLU A 29 38.05 34.91 -22.15
C GLU A 29 37.10 34.25 -21.12
N HIS A 30 37.08 34.75 -19.88
CA HIS A 30 36.15 34.25 -18.86
C HIS A 30 34.67 34.45 -19.24
N VAL A 31 34.31 35.61 -19.80
CA VAL A 31 32.95 35.87 -20.26
C VAL A 31 32.57 34.91 -21.39
N ALA A 32 33.47 34.65 -22.35
CA ALA A 32 33.22 33.71 -23.42
C ALA A 32 32.96 32.28 -22.90
N VAL A 33 33.75 31.82 -21.90
CA VAL A 33 33.54 30.52 -21.26
C VAL A 33 32.20 30.46 -20.53
N LEU A 34 31.85 31.48 -19.74
CA LEU A 34 30.59 31.54 -19.00
C LEU A 34 29.36 31.63 -19.92
N GLU A 35 29.48 32.33 -21.05
CA GLU A 35 28.43 32.39 -22.07
C GLU A 35 28.23 31.03 -22.74
N GLN A 36 29.33 30.32 -23.04
CA GLN A 36 29.28 28.96 -23.58
C GLN A 36 28.64 27.98 -22.61
N GLU A 37 29.00 28.02 -21.33
CA GLU A 37 28.39 27.18 -20.28
C GLU A 37 26.91 27.51 -20.08
N ASN A 38 26.54 28.80 -20.06
CA ASN A 38 25.14 29.22 -19.97
C ASN A 38 24.32 28.75 -21.17
N ALA A 39 24.88 28.82 -22.39
CA ALA A 39 24.22 28.32 -23.57
C ALA A 39 23.97 26.80 -23.47
N ALA A 40 24.99 26.03 -23.07
CA ALA A 40 24.87 24.59 -22.88
C ALA A 40 23.86 24.22 -21.77
N LEU A 41 23.83 24.96 -20.66
CA LEU A 41 22.87 24.77 -19.58
C LEU A 41 21.44 25.11 -20.03
N ARG A 42 21.25 26.22 -20.76
CA ARG A 42 19.94 26.60 -21.32
C ARG A 42 19.42 25.56 -22.29
N GLU A 43 20.27 25.03 -23.16
CA GLU A 43 19.90 23.94 -24.08
C GLU A 43 19.51 22.67 -23.31
N ARG A 44 20.28 22.31 -22.29
CA ARG A 44 20.00 21.13 -21.45
C ARG A 44 18.69 21.30 -20.67
N VAL A 45 18.43 22.47 -20.12
CA VAL A 45 17.16 22.81 -19.45
C VAL A 45 16.01 22.74 -20.45
N ALA A 46 16.11 23.37 -21.61
CA ALA A 46 15.07 23.33 -22.64
C ALA A 46 14.78 21.89 -23.10
N ARG A 47 15.82 21.06 -23.26
CA ARG A 47 15.69 19.63 -23.58
C ARG A 47 14.99 18.86 -22.47
N LEU A 48 15.35 19.09 -21.20
CA LEU A 48 14.72 18.45 -20.05
C LEU A 48 13.25 18.88 -19.90
N GLU A 49 12.95 20.17 -20.02
CA GLU A 49 11.59 20.71 -20.02
C GLU A 49 10.77 20.14 -21.17
N ARG A 50 11.37 19.98 -22.36
CA ARG A 50 10.73 19.31 -23.48
C ARG A 50 10.45 17.84 -23.19
N LEU A 51 11.40 17.11 -22.59
CA LEU A 51 11.22 15.70 -22.22
C LEU A 51 10.13 15.51 -21.14
N ILE A 52 10.04 16.44 -20.19
CA ILE A 52 9.03 16.42 -19.11
C ILE A 52 7.64 16.80 -19.65
N SER A 53 7.57 17.75 -20.59
CA SER A 53 6.31 18.18 -21.20
C SER A 53 5.76 17.23 -22.26
N ARG A 54 6.56 16.28 -22.76
CA ARG A 54 6.11 15.23 -23.69
C ARG A 54 5.14 14.26 -23.02
N ASN A 55 3.95 14.18 -23.60
CA ASN A 55 2.85 13.30 -23.23
C ASN A 55 2.18 12.75 -24.50
N SER A 56 1.12 11.95 -24.36
CA SER A 56 0.42 11.39 -25.53
C SER A 56 -0.35 12.42 -26.36
N GLY A 57 -0.60 13.62 -25.82
CA GLY A 57 -1.30 14.71 -26.51
C GLY A 57 -0.40 15.59 -27.37
N ASN A 58 0.93 15.50 -27.22
CA ASN A 58 1.89 16.33 -27.95
C ASN A 58 3.14 15.57 -28.45
N SER A 59 3.13 14.23 -28.38
CA SER A 59 4.18 13.37 -28.92
C SER A 59 3.65 11.97 -29.24
N GLY A 60 4.35 11.20 -30.08
CA GLY A 60 4.01 9.80 -30.42
C GLY A 60 4.19 8.79 -29.27
N MET A 61 4.16 9.26 -28.02
CA MET A 61 4.22 8.41 -26.83
C MET A 61 2.83 7.81 -26.54
N PRO A 62 2.75 6.55 -26.11
CA PRO A 62 1.47 5.94 -25.74
C PRO A 62 0.89 6.59 -24.47
N PRO A 63 -0.45 6.76 -24.33
CA PRO A 63 -1.12 7.34 -23.15
C PRO A 63 -0.70 6.72 -21.81
N SER A 64 -0.23 5.48 -21.86
CA SER A 64 0.41 4.77 -20.74
C SER A 64 1.59 5.44 -20.05
N ALA A 65 2.33 6.26 -20.79
CA ALA A 65 3.55 6.91 -20.33
C ALA A 65 3.24 8.21 -19.56
N ASP A 66 1.99 8.67 -19.58
CA ASP A 66 1.55 9.90 -18.92
C ASP A 66 1.31 9.71 -17.42
N ASP A 67 1.27 8.45 -16.95
CA ASP A 67 1.08 8.05 -15.54
C ASP A 67 2.40 7.75 -14.79
N LEU A 68 3.56 8.05 -15.39
CA LEU A 68 4.88 7.88 -14.76
C LEU A 68 5.14 8.97 -13.69
N PRO A 69 5.83 8.63 -12.57
CA PRO A 69 6.19 9.61 -11.55
C PRO A 69 6.96 10.80 -12.15
N GLY A 70 6.50 12.04 -11.89
CA GLY A 70 7.16 13.28 -12.32
C GLY A 70 6.59 13.99 -13.56
N LYS A 71 5.58 13.44 -14.26
CA LYS A 71 4.95 14.09 -15.44
C LYS A 71 3.59 14.76 -15.15
N LYS A 72 3.25 15.83 -15.89
CA LYS A 72 1.92 16.48 -15.87
C LYS A 72 0.92 15.71 -16.75
N GLN A 73 -0.18 15.22 -16.17
CA GLN A 73 -1.24 14.49 -16.89
C GLN A 73 -2.06 15.40 -17.84
N PRO A 74 -2.32 15.00 -19.11
CA PRO A 74 -3.36 15.60 -19.94
C PRO A 74 -4.78 15.13 -19.54
N LYS A 75 -5.81 15.89 -19.94
CA LYS A 75 -7.23 15.52 -19.69
C LYS A 75 -7.54 14.17 -20.37
N ALA A 76 -8.18 13.30 -19.61
CA ALA A 76 -8.17 11.85 -19.79
C ALA A 76 -8.72 11.34 -21.13
N SER A 77 -7.94 10.46 -21.77
CA SER A 77 -8.44 9.24 -22.41
C SER A 77 -7.44 8.09 -22.14
N SER A 78 -7.96 6.86 -22.15
CA SER A 78 -7.47 5.70 -21.41
C SER A 78 -6.31 4.92 -22.04
N ALA A 79 -5.52 4.31 -21.15
CA ALA A 79 -4.73 3.08 -21.28
C ALA A 79 -3.30 3.18 -21.87
N ALA A 80 -2.30 2.89 -21.04
CA ALA A 80 -1.76 1.53 -20.86
C ALA A 80 -0.77 1.53 -19.66
N ARG A 81 -0.07 0.42 -19.40
CA ARG A 81 1.06 0.35 -18.45
C ARG A 81 2.20 -0.40 -19.12
N GLY A 82 3.45 0.08 -18.98
CA GLY A 82 4.61 -0.72 -19.35
C GLY A 82 5.93 -0.16 -18.81
N ALA A 83 6.47 -0.80 -17.77
CA ALA A 83 7.89 -1.10 -17.62
C ALA A 83 8.13 -2.04 -16.43
N GLY A 84 8.95 -3.09 -16.63
CA GLY A 84 9.65 -3.80 -15.57
C GLY A 84 8.87 -4.88 -14.79
N LYS A 85 7.99 -5.66 -15.44
CA LYS A 85 7.46 -6.86 -14.78
C LYS A 85 8.51 -7.97 -14.82
N ARG A 86 8.89 -8.51 -13.66
CA ARG A 86 9.28 -9.93 -13.56
C ARG A 86 8.29 -10.72 -14.42
N ARG A 87 8.78 -11.56 -15.34
CA ARG A 87 7.91 -12.38 -16.20
C ARG A 87 6.89 -13.09 -15.30
N PRO A 88 5.58 -12.83 -15.43
CA PRO A 88 4.58 -13.58 -14.70
C PRO A 88 4.63 -15.03 -15.18
N GLY A 89 4.86 -15.97 -14.26
CA GLY A 89 4.98 -17.38 -14.58
C GLY A 89 6.00 -18.08 -13.70
N LYS A 90 5.88 -19.42 -13.62
CA LYS A 90 6.89 -20.29 -13.01
C LYS A 90 8.25 -20.04 -13.67
N GLN A 91 9.33 -20.11 -12.88
CA GLN A 91 10.69 -20.06 -13.42
C GLN A 91 10.90 -21.23 -14.39
N PRO A 92 11.65 -21.04 -15.49
CA PRO A 92 12.06 -22.15 -16.35
C PRO A 92 12.72 -23.24 -15.50
N GLY A 93 12.18 -24.47 -15.53
CA GLY A 93 12.69 -25.62 -14.76
C GLY A 93 11.91 -25.99 -13.49
N ALA A 94 10.94 -25.18 -13.04
CA ALA A 94 10.05 -25.59 -11.96
C ALA A 94 9.02 -26.62 -12.46
N ALA A 95 8.90 -27.77 -11.78
CA ALA A 95 7.94 -28.82 -12.14
C ALA A 95 6.53 -28.24 -12.33
N GLY A 96 5.85 -28.59 -13.43
CA GLY A 96 4.48 -28.16 -13.69
C GLY A 96 3.53 -28.59 -12.56
N VAL A 97 2.52 -27.78 -12.27
CA VAL A 97 1.38 -28.24 -11.47
C VAL A 97 0.26 -28.42 -12.49
N SER A 98 0.04 -29.65 -12.91
CA SER A 98 -1.16 -30.04 -13.65
C SER A 98 -2.28 -30.32 -12.65
N LEU A 99 -3.54 -30.27 -13.12
CA LEU A 99 -4.64 -30.84 -12.34
C LEU A 99 -4.30 -32.30 -12.05
N ALA A 100 -4.39 -32.68 -10.78
CA ALA A 100 -4.20 -34.05 -10.38
C ALA A 100 -5.51 -34.81 -10.60
N TRP A 101 -5.40 -36.02 -11.12
CA TRP A 101 -6.48 -36.99 -11.06
C TRP A 101 -6.89 -37.19 -9.60
N SER A 102 -8.19 -37.21 -9.32
CA SER A 102 -8.71 -37.49 -7.98
C SER A 102 -9.50 -38.78 -8.00
N ASP A 103 -9.19 -39.73 -7.12
CA ASP A 103 -10.04 -40.92 -6.95
C ASP A 103 -11.27 -40.64 -6.07
N GLU A 104 -11.34 -39.44 -5.48
CA GLU A 104 -12.45 -38.98 -4.62
C GLU A 104 -13.55 -38.28 -5.45
N VAL A 105 -14.24 -39.01 -6.33
CA VAL A 105 -15.46 -38.54 -7.00
C VAL A 105 -16.66 -39.24 -6.38
N ALA A 106 -17.67 -38.48 -5.96
CA ALA A 106 -18.90 -39.07 -5.44
C ALA A 106 -19.64 -39.81 -6.56
N GLU A 107 -20.19 -41.00 -6.29
CA GLU A 107 -20.89 -41.82 -7.29
C GLU A 107 -21.97 -41.06 -8.06
N ARG A 108 -22.72 -40.17 -7.37
CA ARG A 108 -23.76 -39.33 -7.99
C ARG A 108 -23.25 -38.37 -9.07
N ASP A 109 -21.95 -38.08 -9.06
CA ASP A 109 -21.28 -37.13 -9.97
C ASP A 109 -20.50 -37.90 -11.07
N MET A 110 -20.59 -39.24 -11.09
CA MET A 110 -20.10 -40.08 -12.19
C MET A 110 -21.19 -40.23 -13.25
N VAL A 111 -20.85 -39.92 -14.50
CA VAL A 111 -21.76 -40.03 -15.63
C VAL A 111 -21.20 -41.05 -16.61
N GLU A 112 -21.93 -42.15 -16.79
CA GLU A 112 -21.57 -43.19 -17.75
C GLU A 112 -22.01 -42.78 -19.16
N HIS A 113 -21.09 -42.89 -20.11
CA HIS A 113 -21.32 -42.57 -21.51
C HIS A 113 -21.20 -43.84 -22.35
N PHE A 114 -22.29 -44.23 -22.99
CA PHE A 114 -22.33 -45.36 -23.92
C PHE A 114 -22.36 -44.86 -25.38
N PRO A 115 -21.82 -45.61 -26.35
CA PRO A 115 -21.97 -45.28 -27.76
C PRO A 115 -23.44 -45.22 -28.18
N GLU A 116 -23.85 -44.12 -28.82
CA GLU A 116 -25.21 -43.92 -29.32
C GLU A 116 -25.29 -44.16 -30.85
N GLY A 117 -26.48 -44.51 -31.34
CA GLY A 117 -26.76 -44.65 -32.78
C GLY A 117 -26.56 -46.06 -33.32
N ALA A 118 -26.43 -46.17 -34.64
CA ALA A 118 -26.30 -47.47 -35.32
C ALA A 118 -24.83 -47.83 -35.59
N CYS A 119 -24.50 -49.09 -35.39
CA CYS A 119 -23.26 -49.70 -35.85
C CYS A 119 -23.21 -49.70 -37.39
N GLY A 120 -22.01 -49.79 -37.98
CA GLY A 120 -21.85 -49.93 -39.44
C GLY A 120 -22.54 -51.15 -40.06
N CYS A 121 -22.94 -52.14 -39.25
CA CYS A 121 -23.75 -53.27 -39.69
C CYS A 121 -25.28 -53.02 -39.65
N GLY A 122 -25.72 -51.84 -39.19
CA GLY A 122 -27.13 -51.46 -39.08
C GLY A 122 -27.80 -51.80 -37.74
N ALA A 123 -27.10 -52.48 -36.82
CA ALA A 123 -27.62 -52.76 -35.47
C ALA A 123 -27.55 -51.52 -34.56
N ASP A 124 -28.53 -51.34 -33.68
CA ASP A 124 -28.56 -50.26 -32.69
C ASP A 124 -27.57 -50.53 -31.54
N LEU A 125 -26.72 -49.55 -31.24
CA LEU A 125 -25.71 -49.62 -30.17
C LEU A 125 -26.30 -49.51 -28.77
N ALA A 126 -27.55 -49.04 -28.62
CA ALA A 126 -28.25 -49.04 -27.33
C ALA A 126 -28.41 -50.45 -26.74
N GLY A 127 -28.39 -51.50 -27.58
CA GLY A 127 -28.43 -52.90 -27.18
C GLY A 127 -27.09 -53.64 -27.22
N ALA A 128 -25.98 -52.93 -27.46
CA ALA A 128 -24.66 -53.53 -27.51
C ALA A 128 -24.19 -54.00 -26.11
N ALA A 129 -23.32 -55.01 -26.08
CA ALA A 129 -22.74 -55.49 -24.84
C ALA A 129 -21.77 -54.45 -24.24
N ASP A 130 -21.93 -54.16 -22.95
CA ASP A 130 -20.98 -53.34 -22.20
C ASP A 130 -19.69 -54.12 -21.93
N LEU A 131 -18.57 -53.64 -22.48
CA LEU A 131 -17.24 -54.22 -22.31
C LEU A 131 -16.42 -53.51 -21.22
N GLY A 132 -17.03 -52.57 -20.51
CA GLY A 132 -16.40 -51.78 -19.46
C GLY A 132 -15.73 -50.50 -19.96
N VAL A 133 -15.14 -49.78 -19.00
CA VAL A 133 -14.62 -48.43 -19.22
C VAL A 133 -13.25 -48.47 -19.91
N THR A 134 -13.21 -48.08 -21.18
CA THR A 134 -11.96 -48.00 -21.97
C THR A 134 -11.15 -46.73 -21.67
N GLY A 135 -11.79 -45.66 -21.23
CA GLY A 135 -11.13 -44.38 -20.92
C GLY A 135 -11.94 -43.55 -19.95
N ARG A 136 -11.26 -42.75 -19.11
CA ARG A 136 -11.89 -41.88 -18.12
C ARG A 136 -11.45 -40.44 -18.30
N HIS A 137 -12.36 -39.51 -18.06
CA HIS A 137 -12.10 -38.07 -18.09
C HIS A 137 -12.70 -37.42 -16.85
N GLN A 138 -11.99 -36.47 -16.25
CA GLN A 138 -12.48 -35.69 -15.12
C GLN A 138 -12.59 -34.22 -15.50
N GLN A 139 -13.73 -33.62 -15.17
CA GLN A 139 -13.98 -32.20 -15.27
C GLN A 139 -14.26 -31.66 -13.87
N ILE A 140 -13.52 -30.63 -13.47
CA ILE A 140 -13.83 -29.87 -12.26
C ILE A 140 -14.86 -28.81 -12.65
N GLU A 141 -16.11 -29.02 -12.24
CA GLU A 141 -17.23 -28.16 -12.60
C GLU A 141 -17.78 -27.41 -11.37
N ILE A 142 -18.38 -26.24 -11.60
CA ILE A 142 -19.08 -25.46 -10.56
C ILE A 142 -20.59 -25.61 -10.81
N PRO A 143 -21.39 -26.11 -9.85
CA PRO A 143 -22.83 -26.22 -10.04
C PRO A 143 -23.45 -24.84 -10.26
N LEU A 144 -24.56 -24.78 -11.01
CA LEU A 144 -25.29 -23.53 -11.25
C LEU A 144 -25.66 -22.88 -9.91
N VAL A 145 -25.04 -21.74 -9.58
CA VAL A 145 -25.18 -21.06 -8.28
C VAL A 145 -26.49 -20.27 -8.20
N THR A 146 -27.64 -20.89 -8.43
CA THR A 146 -28.92 -20.17 -8.48
C THR A 146 -29.43 -19.79 -7.09
N ALA A 147 -29.82 -18.52 -6.92
CA ALA A 147 -30.46 -18.05 -5.71
C ALA A 147 -31.84 -18.75 -5.54
N ARG A 148 -32.05 -19.36 -4.38
CA ARG A 148 -33.31 -20.04 -4.03
C ARG A 148 -34.26 -19.09 -3.31
N ARG A 149 -35.55 -19.15 -3.65
CA ARG A 149 -36.62 -18.50 -2.87
C ARG A 149 -37.05 -19.43 -1.74
N LEU A 150 -36.84 -18.98 -0.51
CA LEU A 150 -37.33 -19.66 0.69
C LEU A 150 -38.50 -18.87 1.25
N GLN A 151 -39.67 -19.51 1.32
CA GLN A 151 -40.89 -18.93 1.87
C GLN A 151 -41.11 -19.49 3.27
N HIS A 152 -41.28 -18.59 4.24
CA HIS A 152 -41.59 -18.95 5.64
C HIS A 152 -43.05 -18.56 5.92
N ASN A 153 -43.94 -19.55 5.97
CA ASN A 153 -45.35 -19.34 6.30
C ASN A 153 -45.54 -19.40 7.81
N LEU A 154 -45.93 -18.29 8.41
CA LEU A 154 -46.26 -18.22 9.84
C LEU A 154 -47.76 -18.43 10.01
N HIS A 155 -48.13 -19.59 10.54
CA HIS A 155 -49.53 -19.93 10.77
C HIS A 155 -50.03 -19.36 12.09
N THR A 156 -51.28 -18.93 12.10
CA THR A 156 -52.03 -18.60 13.32
C THR A 156 -53.06 -19.68 13.55
N VAL A 157 -53.10 -20.25 14.76
CA VAL A 157 -54.05 -21.29 15.16
C VAL A 157 -54.85 -20.83 16.38
N ALA A 158 -56.12 -21.24 16.44
CA ALA A 158 -56.97 -21.06 17.61
C ALA A 158 -56.97 -22.34 18.45
N CYS A 159 -56.68 -22.21 19.74
CA CYS A 159 -56.85 -23.28 20.71
C CYS A 159 -58.34 -23.46 21.01
N ARG A 160 -58.73 -24.67 21.44
CA ARG A 160 -60.10 -24.98 21.91
C ARG A 160 -60.64 -24.04 23.00
N CYS A 161 -59.75 -23.38 23.77
CA CYS A 161 -60.13 -22.42 24.80
C CYS A 161 -60.39 -20.99 24.27
N GLY A 162 -60.27 -20.76 22.96
CA GLY A 162 -60.41 -19.43 22.34
C GLY A 162 -59.11 -18.63 22.27
N ALA A 163 -58.02 -19.09 22.89
CA ALA A 163 -56.71 -18.44 22.77
C ALA A 163 -56.13 -18.60 21.36
N VAL A 164 -55.56 -17.53 20.81
CA VAL A 164 -54.97 -17.49 19.46
C VAL A 164 -53.44 -17.46 19.58
N HIS A 165 -52.76 -18.32 18.82
CA HIS A 165 -51.31 -18.46 18.82
C HIS A 165 -50.77 -18.33 17.40
N THR A 166 -49.77 -17.47 17.20
CA THR A 166 -49.08 -17.32 15.91
C THR A 166 -47.68 -17.90 16.00
N ALA A 167 -47.26 -18.65 14.98
CA ALA A 167 -45.90 -19.15 14.87
C ALA A 167 -44.88 -18.01 14.91
N ALA A 168 -43.82 -18.17 15.70
CA ALA A 168 -42.74 -17.21 15.76
C ALA A 168 -41.97 -17.16 14.44
N ARG A 169 -41.51 -15.97 14.05
CA ARG A 169 -40.63 -15.81 12.89
C ARG A 169 -39.28 -16.50 13.17
N PRO A 170 -38.75 -17.34 12.24
CA PRO A 170 -37.46 -17.98 12.44
C PRO A 170 -36.32 -16.97 12.60
N ASP A 171 -35.31 -17.36 13.40
CA ASP A 171 -34.11 -16.56 13.60
C ASP A 171 -33.39 -16.26 12.29
N GLY A 172 -32.93 -15.02 12.12
CA GLY A 172 -32.22 -14.57 10.93
C GLY A 172 -33.10 -14.22 9.72
N VAL A 173 -34.41 -14.47 9.77
CA VAL A 173 -35.36 -14.02 8.74
C VAL A 173 -35.74 -12.56 8.98
N SER A 174 -35.61 -11.73 7.93
CA SER A 174 -35.95 -10.31 7.98
C SER A 174 -37.42 -10.08 8.33
N SER A 175 -37.74 -8.92 8.92
CA SER A 175 -39.12 -8.45 9.07
C SER A 175 -39.75 -7.96 7.77
N ALA A 176 -38.93 -7.70 6.74
CA ALA A 176 -39.43 -7.34 5.42
C ALA A 176 -40.10 -8.56 4.75
N PRO A 177 -41.22 -8.38 4.03
CA PRO A 177 -41.91 -9.47 3.32
C PRO A 177 -41.02 -10.24 2.34
N VAL A 178 -40.06 -9.54 1.71
CA VAL A 178 -39.03 -10.13 0.86
C VAL A 178 -37.67 -9.57 1.27
N SER A 179 -36.68 -10.44 1.43
CA SER A 179 -35.32 -10.03 1.77
C SER A 179 -34.28 -10.96 1.13
N LEU A 180 -33.06 -10.47 1.03
CA LEU A 180 -31.94 -11.28 0.55
C LEU A 180 -31.32 -12.04 1.72
N GLY A 181 -31.04 -13.33 1.52
CA GLY A 181 -30.39 -14.16 2.53
C GLY A 181 -28.99 -13.65 2.89
N VAL A 182 -28.53 -13.98 4.11
CA VAL A 182 -27.27 -13.46 4.66
C VAL A 182 -26.04 -13.82 3.81
N ASN A 183 -26.02 -15.00 3.20
CA ASN A 183 -24.91 -15.43 2.36
C ASN A 183 -24.72 -14.50 1.15
N LEU A 184 -25.81 -14.11 0.50
CA LEU A 184 -25.76 -13.18 -0.63
C LEU A 184 -25.37 -11.76 -0.18
N GLN A 185 -25.84 -11.33 0.99
CA GLN A 185 -25.40 -10.07 1.58
C GLN A 185 -23.89 -10.07 1.89
N ALA A 186 -23.36 -11.18 2.42
CA ALA A 186 -21.94 -11.34 2.70
C ALA A 186 -21.10 -11.27 1.42
N TRP A 187 -21.54 -11.91 0.34
CA TRP A 187 -20.91 -11.82 -0.98
C TRP A 187 -20.82 -10.37 -1.46
N CYS A 188 -21.91 -9.61 -1.36
CA CYS A 188 -21.92 -8.19 -1.71
C CYS A 188 -20.89 -7.39 -0.90
N VAL A 189 -20.84 -7.56 0.43
CA VAL A 189 -19.87 -6.85 1.27
C VAL A 189 -18.43 -7.24 0.91
N TYR A 190 -18.17 -8.52 0.66
CA TYR A 190 -16.86 -9.03 0.27
C TYR A 190 -16.38 -8.43 -1.06
N LEU A 191 -17.21 -8.47 -2.10
CA LEU A 191 -16.89 -7.89 -3.41
C LEU A 191 -16.66 -6.39 -3.32
N LEU A 192 -17.48 -5.67 -2.56
CA LEU A 192 -17.35 -4.23 -2.39
C LEU A 192 -16.08 -3.86 -1.61
N VAL A 193 -15.81 -4.50 -0.47
CA VAL A 193 -14.77 -4.05 0.49
C VAL A 193 -13.40 -4.67 0.20
N VAL A 194 -13.36 -5.97 -0.06
CA VAL A 194 -12.11 -6.72 -0.27
C VAL A 194 -11.60 -6.51 -1.69
N HIS A 195 -12.49 -6.70 -2.68
CA HIS A 195 -12.16 -6.64 -4.11
C HIS A 195 -12.41 -5.29 -4.77
N ALA A 196 -12.91 -4.31 -4.00
CA ALA A 196 -13.10 -2.95 -4.47
C ALA A 196 -14.04 -2.83 -5.70
N ILE A 197 -14.92 -3.81 -5.91
CA ILE A 197 -15.83 -3.85 -7.05
C ILE A 197 -16.83 -2.67 -6.95
N PRO A 198 -17.01 -1.86 -8.01
CA PRO A 198 -18.03 -0.80 -8.02
C PRO A 198 -19.43 -1.36 -7.81
N VAL A 199 -20.31 -0.62 -7.12
CA VAL A 199 -21.63 -1.11 -6.69
C VAL A 199 -22.49 -1.65 -7.83
N HIS A 200 -22.53 -0.98 -8.99
CA HIS A 200 -23.29 -1.46 -10.15
C HIS A 200 -22.73 -2.78 -10.68
N ARG A 201 -21.40 -2.90 -10.80
CA ARG A 201 -20.74 -4.14 -11.20
C ARG A 201 -20.96 -5.26 -10.19
N CYS A 202 -21.07 -4.95 -8.91
CA CYS A 202 -21.42 -5.94 -7.89
C CYS A 202 -22.84 -6.48 -8.10
N VAL A 203 -23.81 -5.62 -8.41
CA VAL A 203 -25.19 -6.02 -8.73
C VAL A 203 -25.22 -6.88 -10.00
N GLU A 204 -24.53 -6.45 -11.06
CA GLU A 204 -24.41 -7.20 -12.32
C GLU A 204 -23.81 -8.60 -12.09
N LEU A 205 -22.69 -8.69 -11.38
CA LEU A 205 -22.06 -9.97 -11.08
C LEU A 205 -22.98 -10.90 -10.28
N VAL A 206 -23.66 -10.39 -9.27
CA VAL A 206 -24.60 -11.18 -8.47
C VAL A 206 -25.77 -11.67 -9.34
N ALA A 207 -26.32 -10.82 -10.21
CA ALA A 207 -27.38 -11.20 -11.13
C ALA A 207 -26.93 -12.25 -12.15
N SER A 208 -25.76 -12.07 -12.76
CA SER A 208 -25.24 -13.02 -13.76
C SER A 208 -24.90 -14.38 -13.17
N LEU A 209 -24.34 -14.42 -11.95
CA LEU A 209 -23.92 -15.69 -11.33
C LEU A 209 -25.05 -16.41 -10.62
N THR A 210 -26.05 -15.68 -10.11
CA THR A 210 -27.07 -16.27 -9.22
C THR A 210 -28.52 -16.06 -9.63
N GLY A 211 -28.78 -15.19 -10.61
CA GLY A 211 -30.14 -14.75 -10.95
C GLY A 211 -30.79 -13.82 -9.93
N ALA A 212 -30.17 -13.58 -8.77
CA ALA A 212 -30.67 -12.61 -7.80
C ALA A 212 -30.48 -11.17 -8.31
N GLN A 213 -31.52 -10.33 -8.20
CA GLN A 213 -31.51 -8.95 -8.68
C GLN A 213 -31.59 -7.96 -7.50
N PRO A 214 -30.53 -7.80 -6.70
CA PRO A 214 -30.51 -6.81 -5.64
C PRO A 214 -30.53 -5.39 -6.21
N SER A 215 -31.21 -4.45 -5.55
CA SER A 215 -31.11 -3.05 -5.94
C SER A 215 -29.74 -2.46 -5.58
N VAL A 216 -29.27 -1.50 -6.39
CA VAL A 216 -28.01 -0.77 -6.13
C VAL A 216 -28.03 -0.11 -4.75
N GLY A 217 -29.18 0.46 -4.37
CA GLY A 217 -29.39 1.10 -3.06
C GLY A 217 -29.22 0.12 -1.90
N PHE A 218 -29.79 -1.08 -2.02
CA PHE A 218 -29.63 -2.14 -1.02
C PHE A 218 -28.16 -2.55 -0.88
N VAL A 219 -27.50 -2.88 -2.00
CA VAL A 219 -26.08 -3.31 -2.01
C VAL A 219 -25.17 -2.23 -1.44
N HIS A 220 -25.41 -0.97 -1.78
CA HIS A 220 -24.68 0.16 -1.21
C HIS A 220 -24.93 0.31 0.30
N GLY A 221 -26.18 0.13 0.74
CA GLY A 221 -26.59 0.22 2.14
C GLY A 221 -25.93 -0.83 3.05
N LEU A 222 -25.54 -1.99 2.49
CA LEU A 222 -24.82 -3.03 3.24
C LEU A 222 -23.51 -2.54 3.84
N ILE A 223 -22.84 -1.55 3.23
CA ILE A 223 -21.58 -0.99 3.75
C ILE A 223 -21.84 -0.32 5.11
N ALA A 224 -22.89 0.49 5.23
CA ALA A 224 -23.20 1.16 6.49
C ALA A 224 -23.66 0.17 7.56
N ARG A 225 -24.49 -0.81 7.19
CA ARG A 225 -24.96 -1.84 8.10
C ARG A 225 -23.81 -2.70 8.63
N ALA A 226 -22.95 -3.22 7.74
CA ALA A 226 -21.82 -4.04 8.13
C ALA A 226 -20.83 -3.25 9.00
N ALA A 227 -20.57 -1.97 8.71
CA ALA A 227 -19.70 -1.13 9.53
C ALA A 227 -20.24 -0.94 10.96
N GLY A 228 -21.56 -0.77 11.12
CA GLY A 228 -22.19 -0.71 12.44
C GLY A 228 -22.06 -2.03 13.21
N LEU A 229 -22.22 -3.17 12.53
CA LEU A 229 -22.14 -4.50 13.14
C LEU A 229 -20.73 -4.89 13.58
N VAL A 230 -19.68 -4.28 13.01
CA VAL A 230 -18.28 -4.50 13.42
C VAL A 230 -17.74 -3.39 14.33
N ALA A 231 -18.58 -2.45 14.78
CA ALA A 231 -18.15 -1.29 15.55
C ALA A 231 -17.52 -1.68 16.90
N SER A 232 -18.12 -2.63 17.63
CA SER A 232 -17.59 -3.15 18.90
C SER A 232 -16.25 -3.86 18.71
N ALA A 233 -16.13 -4.68 17.67
CA ALA A 233 -14.88 -5.34 17.32
C ALA A 233 -13.78 -4.31 16.98
N ASN A 234 -14.11 -3.26 16.21
CA ASN A 234 -13.17 -2.19 15.91
C ASN A 234 -12.76 -1.37 17.13
N ALA A 235 -13.67 -1.11 18.07
CA ALA A 235 -13.34 -0.45 19.33
C ALA A 235 -12.35 -1.30 20.15
N ARG A 236 -12.57 -2.61 20.22
CA ARG A 236 -11.64 -3.56 20.84
C ARG A 236 -10.28 -3.60 20.13
N ILE A 237 -10.25 -3.61 18.79
CA ILE A 237 -9.01 -3.54 18.01
C ILE A 237 -8.23 -2.26 18.34
N ARG A 238 -8.91 -1.11 18.45
CA ARG A 238 -8.26 0.14 18.85
C ARG A 238 -7.65 0.02 20.24
N ALA A 239 -8.39 -0.50 21.22
CA ALA A 239 -7.89 -0.68 22.59
C ALA A 239 -6.70 -1.65 22.65
N LEU A 240 -6.69 -2.72 21.86
CA LEU A 240 -5.55 -3.64 21.80
C LEU A 240 -4.33 -3.01 21.10
N LEU A 241 -4.55 -2.10 20.16
CA LEU A 241 -3.46 -1.32 19.56
C LEU A 241 -2.85 -0.34 20.56
N THR A 242 -3.65 0.31 21.42
CA THR A 242 -3.11 1.24 22.43
C THR A 242 -2.25 0.55 23.48
N LEU A 243 -2.53 -0.73 23.76
CA LEU A 243 -1.77 -1.59 24.66
C LEU A 243 -0.59 -2.31 23.98
N ALA A 244 -0.43 -2.17 22.66
CA ALA A 244 0.62 -2.88 21.95
C ALA A 244 1.99 -2.26 22.24
N TYR A 245 3.00 -3.13 22.46
CA TYR A 245 4.38 -2.69 22.66
C TYR A 245 4.93 -1.84 21.51
N MET A 246 4.48 -2.12 20.28
CA MET A 246 4.84 -1.35 19.10
C MET A 246 3.71 -1.33 18.08
N VAL A 247 3.61 -0.24 17.32
CA VAL A 247 2.61 -0.06 16.25
C VAL A 247 3.28 0.54 15.01
N CYS A 248 3.03 -0.08 13.86
CA CYS A 248 3.41 0.47 12.56
C CYS A 248 2.33 1.45 12.09
N CYS A 249 2.74 2.68 11.78
CA CYS A 249 1.87 3.73 11.26
C CYS A 249 2.30 4.17 9.86
N ASP A 250 1.31 4.53 9.05
CA ASP A 250 1.51 5.11 7.71
C ASP A 250 0.24 5.88 7.29
N GLU A 251 0.37 6.76 6.31
CA GLU A 251 -0.73 7.49 5.74
C GLU A 251 -0.63 7.60 4.22
N THR A 252 -1.76 7.43 3.55
CA THR A 252 -1.81 7.57 2.09
C THR A 252 -2.89 8.57 1.67
N PRO A 253 -2.59 9.46 0.70
CA PRO A 253 -3.62 10.30 0.12
C PRO A 253 -4.63 9.45 -0.68
N ILE A 254 -5.90 9.76 -0.49
CA ILE A 254 -7.03 9.15 -1.17
C ILE A 254 -8.02 10.21 -1.69
N ARG A 255 -8.58 9.98 -2.88
CA ARG A 255 -9.55 10.88 -3.53
C ARG A 255 -10.96 10.60 -3.00
N VAL A 256 -11.38 11.38 -2.03
CA VAL A 256 -12.71 11.27 -1.38
C VAL A 256 -13.44 12.60 -1.41
N GLY A 257 -14.76 12.58 -1.53
CA GLY A 257 -15.60 13.77 -1.45
C GLY A 257 -15.63 14.59 -2.75
N PRO A 258 -15.95 15.90 -2.67
CA PRO A 258 -16.19 16.76 -3.83
C PRO A 258 -14.98 16.88 -4.77
N LYS A 259 -15.22 17.33 -6.01
CA LYS A 259 -14.19 17.46 -7.05
C LYS A 259 -13.07 18.39 -6.54
N LYS A 260 -11.84 17.87 -6.43
CA LYS A 260 -10.61 18.46 -5.84
C LYS A 260 -10.32 18.15 -4.36
N ALA A 261 -11.29 17.67 -3.59
CA ALA A 261 -11.02 17.22 -2.22
C ALA A 261 -10.04 16.02 -2.22
N LYS A 262 -9.05 16.09 -1.33
CA LYS A 262 -8.10 15.04 -0.99
C LYS A 262 -8.24 14.79 0.51
N LYS A 263 -8.31 13.52 0.89
CA LYS A 263 -8.25 13.06 2.27
C LYS A 263 -7.06 12.13 2.43
N TYR A 264 -6.73 11.79 3.67
CA TYR A 264 -5.72 10.80 4.01
C TYR A 264 -6.39 9.62 4.70
N LEU A 265 -5.95 8.42 4.32
CA LEU A 265 -6.23 7.21 5.07
C LEU A 265 -5.02 6.93 5.93
N LEU A 266 -5.18 7.08 7.24
CA LEU A 266 -4.18 6.73 8.24
C LEU A 266 -4.39 5.26 8.60
N VAL A 267 -3.31 4.50 8.74
CA VAL A 267 -3.32 3.12 9.20
C VAL A 267 -2.42 2.96 10.42
N ALA A 268 -2.88 2.20 11.39
CA ALA A 268 -2.11 1.75 12.54
C ALA A 268 -2.27 0.25 12.66
N CYS A 269 -1.16 -0.46 12.75
CA CYS A 269 -1.21 -1.92 12.70
C CYS A 269 -0.06 -2.58 13.46
N THR A 270 -0.33 -3.79 13.91
CA THR A 270 0.67 -4.76 14.36
C THR A 270 0.67 -5.95 13.40
N LYS A 271 1.42 -7.00 13.73
CA LYS A 271 1.32 -8.29 13.02
C LYS A 271 -0.10 -8.87 13.06
N VAL A 272 -0.90 -8.54 14.08
CA VAL A 272 -2.20 -9.16 14.33
C VAL A 272 -3.39 -8.18 14.28
N PHE A 273 -3.18 -6.88 14.50
CA PHE A 273 -4.25 -5.87 14.51
C PHE A 273 -4.10 -4.85 13.37
N THR A 274 -5.23 -4.33 12.87
CA THR A 274 -5.26 -3.26 11.86
C THR A 274 -6.42 -2.30 12.15
N SER A 275 -6.11 -1.02 12.28
CA SER A 275 -7.08 0.07 12.39
C SER A 275 -6.82 1.11 11.30
N TYR A 276 -7.90 1.65 10.74
CA TYR A 276 -7.84 2.72 9.76
C TYR A 276 -8.65 3.92 10.23
N MET A 277 -8.19 5.11 9.88
CA MET A 277 -8.96 6.33 10.07
C MET A 277 -8.90 7.20 8.81
N LEU A 278 -10.07 7.62 8.35
CA LEU A 278 -10.19 8.62 7.30
C LEU A 278 -10.12 10.00 7.93
N GLY A 279 -9.22 10.86 7.44
CA GLY A 279 -9.10 12.24 7.92
C GLY A 279 -8.19 13.07 7.03
N ASP A 280 -7.49 14.01 7.63
CA ASP A 280 -6.51 14.86 6.97
C ASP A 280 -5.09 14.57 7.50
N ARG A 281 -4.08 15.24 6.94
CA ARG A 281 -2.68 15.12 7.40
C ARG A 281 -2.32 16.28 8.33
N ASP A 282 -3.23 16.59 9.26
CA ASP A 282 -3.11 17.69 10.22
C ASP A 282 -3.10 17.18 11.67
N MET A 283 -2.71 18.04 12.61
CA MET A 283 -2.60 17.64 14.02
C MET A 283 -3.97 17.32 14.64
N ALA A 284 -5.04 18.00 14.20
CA ALA A 284 -6.40 17.74 14.66
C ALA A 284 -6.87 16.31 14.33
N THR A 285 -6.48 15.79 13.15
CA THR A 285 -6.72 14.40 12.77
C THR A 285 -5.85 13.47 13.63
N PHE A 286 -4.55 13.75 13.74
CA PHE A 286 -3.63 12.89 14.49
C PHE A 286 -4.01 12.75 15.98
N LYS A 287 -4.54 13.80 16.62
CA LYS A 287 -5.08 13.73 18.00
C LYS A 287 -6.26 12.78 18.18
N LYS A 288 -7.01 12.48 17.11
CA LYS A 288 -8.11 11.49 17.12
C LYS A 288 -7.64 10.11 16.68
N PHE A 289 -6.49 10.05 16.03
CA PHE A 289 -5.88 8.81 15.59
C PHE A 289 -5.37 8.02 16.79
N VAL A 290 -5.16 6.71 16.63
CA VAL A 290 -4.76 5.84 17.74
C VAL A 290 -3.40 6.23 18.32
N VAL A 291 -2.55 6.90 17.54
CA VAL A 291 -1.21 7.32 17.97
C VAL A 291 -1.22 8.17 19.23
N ALA A 292 -2.21 9.06 19.40
CA ALA A 292 -2.31 9.94 20.58
C ALA A 292 -2.62 9.19 21.89
N GLU A 293 -2.99 7.91 21.80
CA GLU A 293 -3.28 7.03 22.93
C GLU A 293 -2.21 5.93 23.09
N LEU A 294 -1.15 5.94 22.27
CA LEU A 294 -0.09 4.93 22.33
C LEU A 294 0.92 5.24 23.42
N THR A 295 1.41 4.19 24.09
CA THR A 295 2.52 4.27 25.05
C THR A 295 3.76 3.50 24.57
N GLY A 296 3.64 2.73 23.49
CA GLY A 296 4.72 1.93 22.92
C GLY A 296 5.51 2.63 21.81
N VAL A 297 6.24 1.82 21.03
CA VAL A 297 7.09 2.31 19.93
C VAL A 297 6.28 2.54 18.65
N VAL A 298 6.40 3.72 18.06
CA VAL A 298 5.78 4.05 16.77
C VAL A 298 6.77 3.83 15.63
N VAL A 299 6.43 2.95 14.68
CA VAL A 299 7.25 2.67 13.48
C VAL A 299 6.67 3.39 12.27
N HIS A 300 7.39 4.37 11.71
CA HIS A 300 6.88 5.25 10.64
C HIS A 300 7.97 5.75 9.68
N ASP A 301 7.58 6.46 8.60
CA ASP A 301 8.45 6.93 7.51
C ASP A 301 9.19 8.25 7.78
N ARG A 302 9.14 8.78 9.01
CA ARG A 302 9.63 10.12 9.42
C ARG A 302 8.74 11.30 9.04
N TYR A 303 7.42 11.12 8.89
CA TYR A 303 6.54 12.30 8.84
C TYR A 303 6.50 13.06 10.17
N GLN A 304 6.73 14.38 10.10
CA GLN A 304 6.92 15.26 11.26
C GLN A 304 5.78 15.26 12.30
N ASN A 305 4.53 14.98 11.91
CA ASN A 305 3.43 15.03 12.88
C ASN A 305 3.54 13.91 13.91
N TYR A 306 4.14 12.76 13.56
CA TYR A 306 4.39 11.70 14.54
C TYR A 306 5.36 12.14 15.63
N ASP A 307 6.26 13.08 15.35
CA ASP A 307 7.27 13.58 16.28
C ASP A 307 6.73 14.72 17.18
N SER A 308 5.44 15.08 17.08
CA SER A 308 4.87 16.18 17.85
C SER A 308 4.63 15.77 19.29
N ALA A 309 5.15 16.57 20.23
CA ALA A 309 4.88 16.43 21.67
C ALA A 309 3.38 16.54 22.00
N GLU A 310 2.54 17.10 21.12
CA GLU A 310 1.08 17.12 21.28
C GLU A 310 0.43 15.73 21.22
N LEU A 311 1.14 14.72 20.71
CA LEU A 311 0.66 13.33 20.65
C LEU A 311 1.13 12.49 21.85
N GLY A 312 2.00 13.04 22.70
CA GLY A 312 2.66 12.34 23.79
C GLY A 312 4.14 12.10 23.51
N GLU A 313 4.85 11.64 24.53
CA GLU A 313 6.23 11.17 24.40
C GLU A 313 6.21 9.72 23.92
N HIS A 314 6.56 9.52 22.65
CA HIS A 314 6.67 8.20 22.05
C HIS A 314 8.13 7.86 21.77
N ASP A 315 8.45 6.58 21.88
CA ASP A 315 9.65 6.04 21.28
C ASP A 315 9.40 5.78 19.78
N HIS A 316 10.40 6.04 18.94
CA HIS A 316 10.24 5.90 17.49
C HIS A 316 11.16 4.84 16.90
N GLN A 317 10.69 4.18 15.85
CA GLN A 317 11.56 3.49 14.89
C GLN A 317 11.31 4.08 13.50
N LEU A 318 12.31 4.72 12.94
CA LEU A 318 12.24 5.23 11.58
C LEU A 318 12.38 4.08 10.59
N CYS A 319 11.55 4.08 9.55
CA CYS A 319 11.54 3.01 8.57
C CYS A 319 12.84 2.99 7.75
N VAL A 320 13.66 1.97 7.99
CA VAL A 320 14.97 1.81 7.32
C VAL A 320 14.82 1.64 5.81
N ALA A 321 13.69 1.14 5.30
CA ALA A 321 13.45 1.04 3.85
C ALA A 321 13.27 2.41 3.17
N HIS A 322 12.80 3.43 3.89
CA HIS A 322 12.78 4.81 3.38
C HIS A 322 14.19 5.41 3.43
N LEU A 323 14.91 5.22 4.55
CA LEU A 323 16.30 5.68 4.69
C LEU A 323 17.23 5.07 3.64
N LEU A 324 17.08 3.78 3.32
CA LEU A 324 17.87 3.13 2.27
C LEU A 324 17.61 3.70 0.88
N ARG A 325 16.38 4.17 0.61
CA ARG A 325 16.05 4.88 -0.65
C ARG A 325 16.65 6.28 -0.65
N ASP A 326 16.52 7.04 0.44
CA ASP A 326 17.14 8.36 0.56
C ASP A 326 18.68 8.28 0.41
N LEU A 327 19.30 7.23 0.97
CA LEU A 327 20.73 6.96 0.81
C LEU A 327 21.11 6.54 -0.61
N GLN A 328 20.20 5.87 -1.33
CA GLN A 328 20.41 5.53 -2.73
C GLN A 328 20.40 6.80 -3.59
N ASP A 329 19.44 7.68 -3.36
CA ASP A 329 19.37 8.98 -4.02
C ASP A 329 20.64 9.81 -3.71
N CYS A 330 21.18 9.70 -2.49
CA CYS A 330 22.46 10.33 -2.14
C CYS A 330 23.65 9.70 -2.89
N ALA A 331 23.71 8.37 -3.06
CA ALA A 331 24.77 7.72 -3.84
C ALA A 331 24.76 8.21 -5.30
N GLU A 332 23.57 8.43 -5.87
CA GLU A 332 23.40 8.97 -7.22
C GLU A 332 23.74 10.47 -7.30
N THR A 333 23.46 11.23 -6.24
CA THR A 333 23.77 12.66 -6.13
C THR A 333 25.26 12.91 -5.90
N TYR A 334 25.95 12.00 -5.20
CA TYR A 334 27.36 12.11 -4.81
C TYR A 334 28.16 10.88 -5.28
N PRO A 335 28.40 10.71 -6.60
CA PRO A 335 28.92 9.46 -7.17
C PRO A 335 30.36 9.08 -6.75
N GLY A 336 31.11 10.00 -6.15
CA GLY A 336 32.45 9.73 -5.58
C GLY A 336 32.48 9.57 -4.06
N ALA A 337 31.35 9.76 -3.39
CA ALA A 337 31.28 9.72 -1.94
C ALA A 337 31.09 8.27 -1.43
N ALA A 338 31.93 7.84 -0.49
CA ALA A 338 31.86 6.48 0.06
C ALA A 338 30.74 6.31 1.10
N TRP A 339 30.36 7.41 1.77
CA TRP A 339 29.45 7.37 2.91
C TRP A 339 28.05 6.81 2.60
N PRO A 340 27.38 7.07 1.44
CA PRO A 340 26.02 6.56 1.22
C PRO A 340 26.02 5.03 1.19
N ALA A 341 26.93 4.43 0.40
CA ALA A 341 27.08 2.99 0.28
C ALA A 341 27.51 2.33 1.60
N GLN A 342 28.40 2.98 2.37
CA GLN A 342 28.81 2.50 3.69
C GLN A 342 27.65 2.45 4.67
N ILE A 343 26.85 3.52 4.78
CA ILE A 343 25.68 3.57 5.67
C ILE A 343 24.64 2.52 5.23
N GLN A 344 24.36 2.42 3.93
CA GLN A 344 23.45 1.40 3.41
C GLN A 344 23.91 -0.03 3.78
N THR A 345 25.21 -0.31 3.63
CA THR A 345 25.80 -1.62 3.97
C THR A 345 25.64 -1.90 5.45
N ALA A 346 25.91 -0.92 6.32
CA ALA A 346 25.74 -1.07 7.77
C ALA A 346 24.28 -1.34 8.16
N LEU A 347 23.32 -0.60 7.60
CA LEU A 347 21.89 -0.81 7.86
C LEU A 347 21.42 -2.19 7.36
N ARG A 348 21.83 -2.62 6.17
CA ARG A 348 21.52 -3.96 5.64
C ARG A 348 22.16 -5.06 6.49
N GLY A 349 23.39 -4.84 6.97
CA GLY A 349 24.09 -5.74 7.88
C GLY A 349 23.37 -5.92 9.22
N LEU A 350 22.89 -4.83 9.82
CA LEU A 350 22.05 -4.88 11.03
C LEU A 350 20.72 -5.59 10.79
N ILE A 351 20.04 -5.33 9.67
CA ILE A 351 18.79 -6.02 9.32
C ILE A 351 19.03 -7.52 9.18
N HIS A 352 20.08 -7.91 8.47
CA HIS A 352 20.44 -9.32 8.28
C HIS A 352 20.75 -9.99 9.64
N ALA A 353 21.56 -9.35 10.47
CA ALA A 353 21.90 -9.87 11.79
C ALA A 353 20.68 -9.97 12.73
N ALA A 354 19.74 -9.01 12.66
CA ALA A 354 18.49 -9.04 13.39
C ALA A 354 17.57 -10.19 12.94
N ASN A 355 17.48 -10.44 11.63
CA ASN A 355 16.69 -11.55 11.09
C ASN A 355 17.30 -12.89 11.49
N LEU A 356 18.61 -13.05 11.35
CA LEU A 356 19.33 -14.27 11.74
C LEU A 356 19.16 -14.56 13.23
N ALA A 357 19.24 -13.54 14.09
CA ALA A 357 19.01 -13.70 15.52
C ALA A 357 17.58 -14.19 15.81
N ARG A 358 16.56 -13.62 15.15
CA ARG A 358 15.16 -14.08 15.30
C ARG A 358 14.96 -15.52 14.81
N GLU A 359 15.54 -15.88 13.67
CA GLU A 359 15.48 -17.24 13.11
C GLU A 359 16.13 -18.27 14.03
N GLN A 360 17.17 -17.87 14.76
CA GLN A 360 17.86 -18.68 15.76
C GLN A 360 17.19 -18.66 17.15
N GLY A 361 16.04 -17.99 17.30
CA GLY A 361 15.34 -17.87 18.58
C GLY A 361 16.08 -17.03 19.62
N ARG A 362 16.99 -16.14 19.19
CA ARG A 362 17.73 -15.22 20.07
C ARG A 362 17.00 -13.91 20.27
N ASP A 363 17.20 -13.34 21.44
CA ASP A 363 16.53 -12.15 21.94
C ASP A 363 17.23 -10.86 21.44
N ALA A 364 18.51 -10.99 21.06
CA ALA A 364 19.37 -9.90 20.63
C ALA A 364 20.36 -10.31 19.53
N ILE A 365 20.82 -9.32 18.77
CA ILE A 365 21.96 -9.48 17.86
C ILE A 365 23.22 -9.74 18.69
N ALA A 366 24.08 -10.66 18.23
CA ALA A 366 25.39 -10.90 18.85
C ALA A 366 26.16 -9.59 19.00
N GLU A 367 26.65 -9.32 20.21
CA GLU A 367 27.18 -8.01 20.60
C GLU A 367 28.34 -7.54 19.71
N GLY A 368 29.26 -8.44 19.35
CA GLY A 368 30.36 -8.11 18.44
C GLY A 368 29.88 -7.66 17.06
N THR A 369 28.94 -8.40 16.47
CA THR A 369 28.32 -8.06 15.17
C THR A 369 27.54 -6.75 15.24
N ARG A 370 26.76 -6.54 16.31
CA ARG A 370 26.00 -5.31 16.53
C ARG A 370 26.94 -4.10 16.61
N ARG A 371 27.98 -4.16 17.45
CA ARG A 371 28.96 -3.08 17.60
C ARG A 371 29.69 -2.77 16.30
N MET A 372 30.11 -3.81 15.57
CA MET A 372 30.78 -3.65 14.28
C MET A 372 29.91 -2.83 13.30
N TRP A 373 28.65 -3.22 13.12
CA TRP A 373 27.78 -2.52 12.18
C TRP A 373 27.36 -1.11 12.65
N ILE A 374 27.08 -0.93 13.95
CA ILE A 374 26.80 0.41 14.50
C ILE A 374 28.02 1.32 14.34
N SER A 375 29.24 0.81 14.55
CA SER A 375 30.46 1.57 14.30
C SER A 375 30.62 1.94 12.83
N SER A 376 30.35 1.02 11.91
CA SER A 376 30.38 1.28 10.46
C SER A 376 29.35 2.35 10.05
N PHE A 377 28.13 2.29 10.61
CA PHE A 377 27.09 3.29 10.41
C PHE A 377 27.55 4.68 10.88
N ARG A 378 28.04 4.78 12.12
CA ARG A 378 28.52 6.05 12.71
C ARG A 378 29.68 6.64 11.92
N HIS A 379 30.61 5.82 11.45
CA HIS A 379 31.71 6.28 10.58
C HIS A 379 31.18 6.83 9.26
N GLY A 380 30.24 6.14 8.61
CA GLY A 380 29.62 6.63 7.38
C GLY A 380 28.94 7.99 7.59
N VAL A 381 28.16 8.15 8.68
CA VAL A 381 27.51 9.43 9.02
C VAL A 381 28.54 10.54 9.24
N ARG A 382 29.65 10.28 9.95
CA ARG A 382 30.71 11.27 10.18
C ARG A 382 31.41 11.69 8.89
N VAL A 383 31.76 10.73 8.02
CA VAL A 383 32.35 11.02 6.71
C VAL A 383 31.40 11.88 5.89
N GLY A 384 30.14 11.48 5.79
CA GLY A 384 29.13 12.24 5.05
C GLY A 384 28.95 13.67 5.58
N LEU A 385 28.93 13.87 6.90
CA LEU A 385 28.82 15.22 7.49
C LEU A 385 30.06 16.10 7.23
N SER A 386 31.23 15.49 7.01
CA SER A 386 32.48 16.18 6.69
C SER A 386 32.56 16.62 5.22
N GLU A 387 32.00 15.80 4.32
CA GLU A 387 31.96 16.04 2.88
C GLU A 387 30.80 16.94 2.47
N VAL A 388 29.60 16.70 3.02
CA VAL A 388 28.39 17.47 2.73
C VAL A 388 28.28 18.61 3.73
N ARG A 389 28.81 19.77 3.36
CA ARG A 389 28.80 20.98 4.20
C ARG A 389 27.41 21.59 4.29
N ARG A 390 27.11 22.18 5.46
CA ARG A 390 25.92 23.01 5.66
C ARG A 390 26.12 24.33 4.91
N LEU A 391 25.11 24.76 4.18
CA LEU A 391 25.13 26.07 3.52
C LEU A 391 24.90 27.17 4.57
N PRO A 392 25.67 28.26 4.55
CA PRO A 392 25.51 29.37 5.49
C PRO A 392 24.22 30.15 5.20
N GLY A 393 23.56 30.65 6.25
CA GLY A 393 22.38 31.51 6.14
C GLY A 393 21.16 31.02 6.94
N PRO A 394 20.10 31.85 7.05
CA PRO A 394 18.91 31.50 7.81
C PRO A 394 18.10 30.40 7.15
N ALA A 395 17.54 29.49 7.96
CA ALA A 395 16.79 28.31 7.50
C ALA A 395 15.56 28.65 6.64
N LYS A 396 15.00 29.87 6.76
CA LYS A 396 13.85 30.33 5.97
C LYS A 396 14.21 30.67 4.52
N THR A 397 15.47 30.99 4.23
CA THR A 397 15.91 31.44 2.91
C THR A 397 16.90 30.49 2.25
N VAL A 398 17.62 29.69 3.04
CA VAL A 398 18.62 28.74 2.53
C VAL A 398 18.14 27.31 2.73
N THR A 399 17.84 26.64 1.61
CA THR A 399 17.50 25.21 1.61
C THR A 399 18.77 24.38 1.69
N GLN A 400 18.89 23.54 2.72
CA GLN A 400 20.04 22.65 2.87
C GLN A 400 19.98 21.49 1.85
N PRO A 401 21.14 20.94 1.44
CA PRO A 401 21.17 19.74 0.61
C PRO A 401 20.39 18.59 1.25
N VAL A 402 19.64 17.82 0.46
CA VAL A 402 18.85 16.68 0.97
C VAL A 402 19.75 15.67 1.71
N GLY A 403 20.93 15.38 1.17
CA GLY A 403 21.93 14.53 1.83
C GLY A 403 22.38 15.08 3.18
N ARG A 404 22.49 16.40 3.33
CA ARG A 404 22.84 17.05 4.61
C ARG A 404 21.74 16.82 5.65
N VAL A 405 20.49 17.07 5.28
CA VAL A 405 19.33 16.87 6.16
C VAL A 405 19.22 15.41 6.58
N LEU A 406 19.42 14.48 5.64
CA LEU A 406 19.44 13.05 5.94
C LEU A 406 20.53 12.69 6.95
N LEU A 407 21.77 13.16 6.74
CA LEU A 407 22.88 12.89 7.66
C LEU A 407 22.65 13.48 9.06
N GLU A 408 22.05 14.67 9.15
CA GLU A 408 21.65 15.27 10.43
C GLU A 408 20.58 14.41 11.11
N VAL A 409 19.58 13.89 10.39
CA VAL A 409 18.62 12.92 10.93
C VAL A 409 19.31 11.65 11.42
N LEU A 410 20.21 11.07 10.63
CA LEU A 410 20.92 9.83 11.00
C LEU A 410 21.81 10.00 12.24
N ARG A 411 22.31 11.22 12.49
CA ARG A 411 23.08 11.58 13.69
C ARG A 411 22.17 11.86 14.89
N ASP A 412 21.19 12.75 14.72
CA ASP A 412 20.41 13.30 15.83
C ASP A 412 19.30 12.34 16.29
N ARG A 413 18.86 11.45 15.40
CA ARG A 413 17.85 10.42 15.67
C ARG A 413 18.42 9.01 15.54
N GLU A 414 19.70 8.82 15.87
CA GLU A 414 20.37 7.51 15.76
C GLU A 414 19.59 6.41 16.47
N ASP A 415 19.09 6.68 17.69
CA ASP A 415 18.33 5.71 18.46
C ASP A 415 17.01 5.34 17.78
N ASP A 416 16.35 6.26 17.10
CA ASP A 416 15.15 5.97 16.31
C ASP A 416 15.46 5.20 15.02
N VAL A 417 16.65 5.39 14.44
CA VAL A 417 17.07 4.65 13.24
C VAL A 417 17.45 3.21 13.59
N LEU A 418 18.12 3.01 14.73
CA LEU A 418 18.77 1.76 15.10
C LEU A 418 18.04 0.97 16.20
N ARG A 419 16.86 1.42 16.66
CA ARG A 419 16.12 0.77 17.76
C ARG A 419 15.92 -0.73 17.56
N PHE A 420 15.55 -1.15 16.35
CA PHE A 420 15.35 -2.55 15.96
C PHE A 420 16.59 -3.43 16.18
N ALA A 421 17.79 -2.85 16.20
CA ALA A 421 19.04 -3.57 16.43
C ALA A 421 19.33 -3.78 17.92
N ARG A 422 18.67 -3.02 18.79
CA ARG A 422 18.73 -3.14 20.26
C ARG A 422 17.59 -3.99 20.80
N ASP A 423 16.43 -3.93 20.16
CA ASP A 423 15.23 -4.68 20.53
C ASP A 423 14.63 -5.39 19.30
N LEU A 424 14.75 -6.72 19.26
CA LEU A 424 14.30 -7.54 18.14
C LEU A 424 12.77 -7.65 18.02
N ARG A 425 12.00 -7.20 19.00
CA ARG A 425 10.52 -7.14 18.89
C ARG A 425 10.09 -6.08 17.88
N ILE A 426 10.93 -5.06 17.66
CA ILE A 426 10.66 -3.93 16.76
C ILE A 426 11.18 -4.28 15.36
N PRO A 427 10.36 -4.16 14.31
CA PRO A 427 10.81 -4.38 12.94
C PRO A 427 11.62 -3.17 12.43
N PRO A 428 12.63 -3.38 11.56
CA PRO A 428 13.38 -2.26 10.95
C PRO A 428 12.55 -1.42 9.98
N THR A 429 11.37 -1.88 9.56
CA THR A 429 10.56 -1.24 8.53
C THR A 429 9.09 -1.19 8.92
N ASN A 430 8.37 -0.16 8.44
CA ASN A 430 6.92 -0.05 8.56
C ASN A 430 6.16 -0.84 7.46
N ASN A 431 6.79 -1.88 6.90
CA ASN A 431 6.25 -2.66 5.76
C ASN A 431 4.84 -3.22 6.00
N GLN A 432 4.47 -3.49 7.26
CA GLN A 432 3.12 -3.94 7.59
C GLN A 432 2.08 -2.85 7.31
N ALA A 433 2.34 -1.60 7.73
CA ALA A 433 1.46 -0.47 7.47
C ALA A 433 1.36 -0.19 5.96
N GLU A 434 2.49 -0.21 5.25
CA GLU A 434 2.49 -0.03 3.79
C GLU A 434 1.64 -1.12 3.09
N ARG A 435 1.80 -2.39 3.50
CA ARG A 435 1.00 -3.52 2.97
C ARG A 435 -0.48 -3.36 3.26
N ASP A 436 -0.85 -2.96 4.47
CA ASP A 436 -2.23 -2.82 4.90
C ASP A 436 -2.90 -1.60 4.23
N VAL A 437 -2.16 -0.53 3.95
CA VAL A 437 -2.72 0.68 3.31
C VAL A 437 -2.75 0.62 1.78
N ARG A 438 -1.84 -0.15 1.17
CA ARG A 438 -1.71 -0.29 -0.31
C ARG A 438 -3.02 -0.59 -1.04
N PRO A 439 -3.93 -1.45 -0.53
CA PRO A 439 -5.20 -1.69 -1.21
C PRO A 439 -6.08 -0.45 -1.41
N ALA A 440 -5.92 0.60 -0.61
CA ALA A 440 -6.59 1.88 -0.83
C ALA A 440 -6.19 2.52 -2.16
N LYS A 441 -4.95 2.29 -2.64
CA LYS A 441 -4.51 2.68 -3.97
C LYS A 441 -5.13 1.82 -5.06
N THR A 442 -5.29 0.52 -4.82
CA THR A 442 -5.99 -0.38 -5.75
C THR A 442 -7.45 0.04 -5.90
N GLN A 443 -8.14 0.35 -4.80
CA GLN A 443 -9.50 0.90 -4.84
C GLN A 443 -9.58 2.16 -5.71
N GLN A 444 -8.64 3.10 -5.56
CA GLN A 444 -8.62 4.31 -6.40
C GLN A 444 -8.35 4.02 -7.87
N LYS A 445 -7.54 3.01 -8.18
CA LYS A 445 -7.30 2.59 -9.58
C LYS A 445 -8.56 2.01 -10.21
N ILE A 446 -9.39 1.30 -9.44
CA ILE A 446 -10.64 0.69 -9.94
C ILE A 446 -11.79 1.69 -9.99
N SER A 447 -11.98 2.49 -8.93
CA SER A 447 -13.15 3.36 -8.77
C SER A 447 -12.89 4.84 -9.05
N GLY A 448 -11.64 5.24 -9.23
CA GLY A 448 -11.23 6.64 -9.40
C GLY A 448 -11.39 7.46 -8.11
N ARG A 449 -12.60 7.96 -7.84
CA ARG A 449 -12.94 8.83 -6.71
C ARG A 449 -14.10 8.26 -5.91
N LEU A 450 -13.93 8.22 -4.59
CA LEU A 450 -15.01 7.88 -3.66
C LEU A 450 -15.83 9.15 -3.36
N ARG A 451 -17.15 9.09 -3.50
CA ARG A 451 -18.00 10.30 -3.43
C ARG A 451 -18.37 10.73 -2.01
N SER A 452 -18.38 9.81 -1.04
CA SER A 452 -18.81 10.06 0.34
C SER A 452 -17.71 9.72 1.33
N GLU A 453 -17.36 10.67 2.20
CA GLU A 453 -16.43 10.46 3.31
C GLU A 453 -16.97 9.43 4.31
N ARG A 454 -18.24 9.57 4.71
CA ARG A 454 -18.90 8.64 5.63
C ARG A 454 -18.89 7.19 5.12
N THR A 455 -19.31 6.96 3.88
CA THR A 455 -19.27 5.60 3.30
C THR A 455 -17.83 5.08 3.16
N THR A 456 -16.87 5.97 2.91
CA THR A 456 -15.45 5.60 2.85
C THR A 456 -14.94 5.18 4.22
N ALA A 457 -15.28 5.91 5.28
CA ALA A 457 -14.96 5.53 6.65
C ALA A 457 -15.57 4.17 7.02
N HIS A 458 -16.84 3.93 6.71
CA HIS A 458 -17.50 2.63 6.91
C HIS A 458 -16.77 1.48 6.19
N ARG A 459 -16.37 1.70 4.92
CA ARG A 459 -15.61 0.72 4.14
C ARG A 459 -14.30 0.34 4.82
N TYR A 460 -13.56 1.32 5.33
CA TYR A 460 -12.29 1.04 6.00
C TYR A 460 -12.45 0.52 7.43
N ALA A 461 -13.57 0.81 8.12
CA ALA A 461 -13.94 0.15 9.37
C ALA A 461 -14.15 -1.36 9.15
N ILE A 462 -14.86 -1.76 8.10
CA ILE A 462 -15.01 -3.18 7.74
C ILE A 462 -13.66 -3.77 7.33
N ARG A 463 -12.85 -3.04 6.55
CA ARG A 463 -11.55 -3.51 6.10
C ARG A 463 -10.58 -3.77 7.26
N GLY A 464 -10.54 -2.89 8.27
CA GLY A 464 -9.69 -3.05 9.47
C GLY A 464 -10.07 -4.29 10.26
N TYR A 465 -11.37 -4.46 10.52
CA TYR A 465 -11.94 -5.68 11.10
C TYR A 465 -11.53 -6.94 10.32
N LEU A 466 -11.74 -6.95 9.01
CA LEU A 466 -11.42 -8.12 8.17
C LEU A 466 -9.93 -8.43 8.10
N SER A 467 -9.09 -7.40 8.01
CA SER A 467 -7.64 -7.55 8.07
C SER A 467 -7.20 -8.18 9.39
N THR A 468 -7.80 -7.75 10.49
CA THR A 468 -7.53 -8.30 11.82
C THR A 468 -7.98 -9.77 11.92
N ALA A 469 -9.21 -10.09 11.50
CA ALA A 469 -9.73 -11.46 11.50
C ALA A 469 -8.83 -12.40 10.67
N ALA A 470 -8.44 -11.98 9.47
CA ALA A 470 -7.55 -12.75 8.60
C ALA A 470 -6.15 -12.95 9.21
N LYS A 471 -5.60 -11.94 9.91
CA LYS A 471 -4.32 -12.06 10.63
C LYS A 471 -4.36 -13.10 11.76
N HIS A 472 -5.55 -13.44 12.26
CA HIS A 472 -5.77 -14.51 13.24
C HIS A 472 -6.21 -15.83 12.61
N GLY A 473 -6.13 -15.97 11.28
CA GLY A 473 -6.48 -17.20 10.57
C GLY A 473 -7.98 -17.42 10.35
N ALA A 474 -8.84 -16.46 10.70
CA ALA A 474 -10.27 -16.58 10.41
C ALA A 474 -10.55 -16.38 8.91
N ASP A 475 -11.48 -17.17 8.37
CA ASP A 475 -11.97 -16.97 7.00
C ASP A 475 -12.73 -15.64 6.88
N VAL A 476 -12.37 -14.85 5.88
CA VAL A 476 -12.91 -13.50 5.69
C VAL A 476 -14.40 -13.55 5.36
N MET A 477 -14.84 -14.52 4.55
CA MET A 477 -16.26 -14.63 4.18
C MET A 477 -17.12 -15.01 5.38
N THR A 478 -16.64 -15.93 6.20
CA THR A 478 -17.25 -16.35 7.46
C THR A 478 -17.34 -15.17 8.42
N ALA A 479 -16.25 -14.41 8.61
CA ALA A 479 -16.22 -13.23 9.46
C ALA A 479 -17.23 -12.13 9.05
N ILE A 480 -17.49 -11.96 7.74
CA ILE A 480 -18.53 -11.05 7.22
C ILE A 480 -19.91 -11.59 7.56
N ARG A 481 -20.15 -12.87 7.24
CA ARG A 481 -21.44 -13.53 7.47
C ARG A 481 -21.83 -13.46 8.94
N ASP A 482 -20.90 -13.78 9.83
CA ASP A 482 -21.13 -13.79 11.27
C ASP A 482 -21.39 -12.39 11.82
N ALA A 483 -20.66 -11.38 11.32
CA ALA A 483 -20.99 -9.98 11.62
C ALA A 483 -22.41 -9.60 11.17
N LEU A 484 -22.85 -10.02 9.97
CA LEU A 484 -24.18 -9.70 9.44
C LEU A 484 -25.34 -10.33 10.24
N VAL A 485 -25.11 -11.43 10.95
CA VAL A 485 -26.07 -12.05 11.89
C VAL A 485 -25.88 -11.59 13.34
N GLY A 486 -25.05 -10.57 13.60
CA GLY A 486 -24.85 -10.00 14.93
C GLY A 486 -23.89 -10.79 15.83
N ARG A 487 -23.09 -11.69 15.25
CA ARG A 487 -22.07 -12.51 15.95
C ARG A 487 -20.67 -12.19 15.41
N ALA A 488 -20.35 -10.91 15.27
CA ALA A 488 -19.05 -10.48 14.75
C ALA A 488 -17.91 -11.15 15.52
N TRP A 489 -16.90 -11.65 14.80
CA TRP A 489 -15.71 -12.25 15.40
C TRP A 489 -15.02 -11.21 16.28
N MET A 490 -14.62 -11.61 17.49
CA MET A 490 -13.93 -10.71 18.42
C MET A 490 -12.47 -11.09 18.51
N PRO A 491 -11.53 -10.13 18.43
CA PRO A 491 -10.13 -10.41 18.69
C PRO A 491 -9.95 -11.05 20.06
N PRO A 492 -9.13 -12.11 20.19
CA PRO A 492 -8.92 -12.77 21.47
C PRO A 492 -8.30 -11.80 22.48
N ASP A 493 -8.43 -12.12 23.77
CA ASP A 493 -7.67 -11.41 24.79
C ASP A 493 -6.16 -11.58 24.53
N PRO A 494 -5.34 -10.55 24.80
CA PRO A 494 -3.91 -10.68 24.67
C PRO A 494 -3.43 -11.80 25.60
N THR A 495 -2.59 -12.70 25.07
CA THR A 495 -1.95 -13.71 25.89
C THR A 495 -1.13 -12.99 26.97
N PRO A 496 -1.25 -13.36 28.26
CA PRO A 496 -0.38 -12.82 29.29
C PRO A 496 1.08 -12.96 28.86
N ALA A 497 1.85 -11.88 29.02
CA ALA A 497 3.24 -11.79 28.60
C ALA A 497 4.14 -12.78 29.34
#